data_AF-A0AAX0IW57-F1
#
_entry.id   AF-A0AAX0IW57-F1
#
_cell.length_a   1.000
_cell.length_b   1.000
_cell.length_c   1.000
_cell.angle_alpha   90.00
_cell.angle_beta   90.00
_cell.angle_gamma   90.00
#
_symmetry.space_group_name_H-M   'P 1'
#
loop_
_entity.id
_entity.type
_entity.pdbx_description
1 polymer ?
#
loop_
_entity_poly.entity_id
_entity_poly.type
_entity_poly.pdbx_seq_one_letter_code
_entity_poly.pdbx_strand_id
1 'polypeptide(L)'
;MKTINEIQDDELLFNEQTHSQIEACDLKHEWNSLNEDERSGWRTLKERTIKLSAESVLDWIYEYMEQDGYEDMFVHLWDDTSEEFKQRMQGLLDEISNFPSAKVYDIDESINPFVDLEDE
;
A
#
# COMPACT_ATOMS: atom_id res chain seq x y z
N MET A 1 12.03 2.74 -15.42
CA MET A 1 12.58 4.10 -15.22
C MET A 1 11.69 5.04 -16.00
N LYS A 2 11.15 6.07 -15.34
CA LYS A 2 10.26 7.07 -15.93
C LYS A 2 10.93 8.43 -16.03
N THR A 3 10.41 9.33 -16.84
CA THR A 3 10.75 10.75 -16.87
C THR A 3 9.77 11.55 -16.00
N ILE A 4 10.17 12.75 -15.58
CA ILE A 4 9.30 13.65 -14.80
C ILE A 4 8.01 14.02 -15.56
N ASN A 5 8.07 14.08 -16.90
CA ASN A 5 6.94 14.43 -17.77
C ASN A 5 5.87 13.33 -17.86
N GLU A 6 6.22 12.07 -17.56
CA GLU A 6 5.30 10.92 -17.61
C GLU A 6 4.49 10.73 -16.32
N ILE A 7 4.84 11.45 -15.26
CA ILE A 7 4.25 11.29 -13.92
C ILE A 7 3.08 12.25 -13.77
N GLN A 8 1.94 11.76 -13.28
CA GLN A 8 0.77 12.61 -13.02
C GLN A 8 0.96 13.44 -11.74
N ASP A 9 0.40 14.64 -11.70
CA ASP A 9 0.59 15.61 -10.62
C ASP A 9 0.13 15.12 -9.24
N ASP A 10 -0.87 14.23 -9.21
CA ASP A 10 -1.44 13.63 -8.00
C ASP A 10 -0.73 12.35 -7.55
N GLU A 11 0.33 11.91 -8.25
CA GLU A 11 1.15 10.79 -7.82
C GLU A 11 2.05 11.17 -6.62
N LEU A 12 2.12 10.29 -5.63
CA LEU A 12 3.10 10.42 -4.53
C LEU A 12 4.46 9.89 -4.98
N LEU A 13 5.50 10.67 -4.69
CA LEU A 13 6.89 10.34 -4.99
C LEU A 13 7.70 10.23 -3.71
N PHE A 14 8.71 9.36 -3.72
CA PHE A 14 9.58 9.12 -2.59
C PHE A 14 11.01 9.56 -2.88
N ASN A 15 11.62 10.27 -1.93
CA ASN A 15 13.03 10.60 -1.98
C ASN A 15 13.81 9.64 -1.07
N GLU A 16 14.69 8.81 -1.66
CA GLU A 16 15.50 7.84 -0.93
C GLU A 16 16.59 8.48 -0.06
N GLN A 17 17.02 9.71 -0.38
CA GLN A 17 18.10 10.40 0.34
C GLN A 17 17.58 11.07 1.62
N THR A 18 16.39 11.67 1.56
CA THR A 18 15.76 12.37 2.71
C THR A 18 14.71 11.54 3.43
N HIS A 19 14.31 10.40 2.87
CA HIS A 19 13.21 9.56 3.34
C HIS A 19 11.87 10.31 3.47
N SER A 20 11.63 11.27 2.57
CA SER A 20 10.40 12.07 2.53
C SER A 20 9.51 11.70 1.34
N GLN A 21 8.21 11.99 1.46
CA GLN A 21 7.21 11.85 0.40
C GLN A 21 6.60 13.21 0.09
N ILE A 22 6.39 13.50 -1.20
CA ILE A 22 5.67 14.70 -1.69
C ILE A 22 4.82 14.32 -2.89
N GLU A 23 3.86 15.17 -3.25
CA GLU A 23 3.11 15.05 -4.50
C GLU A 23 4.01 15.43 -5.69
N ALA A 24 3.76 14.81 -6.84
CA ALA A 24 4.53 15.08 -8.05
C ALA A 24 4.41 16.54 -8.49
N CYS A 25 3.27 17.20 -8.26
CA CYS A 25 3.09 18.62 -8.54
C CYS A 25 4.11 19.50 -7.81
N ASP A 26 4.39 19.21 -6.54
CA ASP A 26 5.38 19.92 -5.73
C ASP A 26 6.80 19.69 -6.29
N LEU A 27 7.13 18.43 -6.63
CA LEU A 27 8.45 18.10 -7.20
C LEU A 27 8.66 18.79 -8.55
N LYS A 28 7.63 18.77 -9.42
CA LYS A 28 7.68 19.38 -10.75
C LYS A 28 7.98 20.87 -10.68
N HIS A 29 7.40 21.58 -9.71
CA HIS A 29 7.65 23.00 -9.53
C HIS A 29 9.14 23.34 -9.29
N GLU A 30 9.88 22.42 -8.65
CA GLU A 30 11.28 22.62 -8.30
C GLU A 30 12.26 21.86 -9.22
N TRP A 31 11.76 20.92 -10.03
CA TRP A 31 12.57 19.95 -10.77
C TRP A 31 13.69 20.56 -11.59
N ASN A 32 13.38 21.59 -12.39
CA ASN A 32 14.36 22.27 -13.25
C ASN A 32 15.42 23.07 -12.47
N SER A 33 15.21 23.30 -11.17
CA SER A 33 16.18 23.96 -10.28
C SER A 33 17.09 22.97 -9.54
N LEU A 34 16.70 21.70 -9.45
CA LEU A 34 17.48 20.64 -8.79
C LEU A 34 18.66 20.18 -9.66
N ASN A 35 19.77 19.80 -9.02
CA ASN A 35 20.90 19.19 -9.69
C ASN A 35 20.72 17.67 -9.90
N GLU A 36 21.60 17.04 -10.69
CA GLU A 36 21.50 15.61 -11.04
C GLU A 36 21.50 14.68 -9.81
N ASP A 37 22.29 14.99 -8.77
CA ASP A 37 22.37 14.19 -7.55
C ASP A 37 21.07 14.27 -6.76
N GLU A 38 20.50 15.48 -6.62
CA GLU A 38 19.21 15.71 -5.98
C GLU A 38 18.07 15.00 -6.74
N ARG A 39 18.09 15.08 -8.07
CA ARG A 39 17.10 14.41 -8.93
C ARG A 39 17.21 12.88 -8.85
N SER A 40 18.42 12.35 -8.69
CA SER A 40 18.67 10.90 -8.67
C SER A 40 18.08 10.17 -7.45
N GLY A 41 17.75 10.91 -6.39
CA GLY A 41 17.13 10.36 -5.17
C GLY A 41 15.65 10.02 -5.31
N TRP A 42 14.98 10.50 -6.36
CA TRP A 42 13.52 10.37 -6.49
C TRP A 42 13.08 9.06 -7.14
N ARG A 43 12.00 8.49 -6.60
CA ARG A 43 11.37 7.24 -7.03
C ARG A 43 9.87 7.43 -7.15
N THR A 44 9.27 6.76 -8.13
CA THR A 44 7.83 6.56 -8.16
C THR A 44 7.42 5.53 -7.12
N LEU A 45 6.14 5.59 -6.76
CA LEU A 45 5.53 4.66 -5.84
C LEU A 45 4.50 3.79 -6.56
N LYS A 46 4.46 2.51 -6.21
CA LYS A 46 3.44 1.58 -6.69
C LYS A 46 2.46 1.28 -5.59
N GLU A 47 1.19 1.56 -5.87
CA GLU A 47 0.10 1.22 -4.97
C GLU A 47 -0.02 -0.31 -4.83
N ARG A 48 -0.13 -0.76 -3.59
CA ARG A 48 -0.54 -2.11 -3.24
C ARG A 48 -1.64 -2.08 -2.20
N THR A 49 -2.50 -3.10 -2.26
CA THR A 49 -3.48 -3.37 -1.21
C THR A 49 -2.95 -4.46 -0.28
N ILE A 50 -3.21 -4.30 1.02
CA ILE A 50 -2.96 -5.38 1.98
C ILE A 50 -4.11 -6.38 1.82
N LYS A 51 -3.80 -7.60 1.41
CA LYS A 51 -4.79 -8.67 1.34
C LYS A 51 -4.93 -9.35 2.69
N LEU A 52 -6.17 -9.44 3.16
CA LEU A 52 -6.53 -10.19 4.36
C LEU A 52 -7.19 -11.52 3.96
N SER A 53 -6.86 -12.59 4.68
CA SER A 53 -7.51 -13.89 4.52
C SER A 53 -8.55 -14.05 5.62
N ALA A 54 -9.77 -14.43 5.24
CA ALA A 54 -10.82 -14.77 6.19
C ALA A 54 -10.36 -15.86 7.16
N GLU A 55 -9.64 -16.87 6.68
CA GLU A 55 -9.14 -17.95 7.54
C GLU A 55 -8.16 -17.42 8.59
N SER A 56 -7.19 -16.59 8.18
CA SER A 56 -6.20 -16.03 9.11
C SER A 56 -6.82 -15.07 10.13
N VAL A 57 -7.84 -14.31 9.73
CA VAL A 57 -8.56 -13.42 10.65
C VAL A 57 -9.44 -14.21 11.61
N LEU A 58 -10.11 -15.26 11.14
CA LEU A 58 -10.92 -16.13 11.99
C LEU A 58 -10.07 -16.94 12.96
N ASP A 59 -8.91 -17.42 12.53
CA ASP A 59 -7.91 -18.07 13.36
C ASP A 59 -7.55 -17.17 14.56
N TRP A 60 -7.21 -15.90 14.31
CA TRP A 60 -6.91 -14.92 15.35
C TRP A 60 -8.10 -14.65 16.28
N ILE A 61 -9.33 -14.56 15.74
CA ILE A 61 -10.54 -14.35 16.54
C ILE A 61 -10.80 -15.56 17.45
N TYR A 62 -10.67 -16.78 16.92
CA TYR A 62 -10.96 -18.00 17.67
C TYR A 62 -9.89 -18.27 18.74
N GLU A 63 -8.61 -18.02 18.43
CA GLU A 63 -7.53 -18.07 19.42
C GLU A 63 -7.78 -17.06 20.55
N TYR A 64 -8.23 -15.85 20.21
CA TYR A 64 -8.60 -14.84 21.21
C TYR A 64 -9.78 -15.27 22.08
N MET A 65 -10.81 -15.88 21.49
CA MET A 65 -11.99 -16.36 22.23
C MET A 65 -11.65 -17.52 23.18
N GLU A 66 -10.77 -18.43 22.77
CA GLU A 66 -10.37 -19.58 23.60
C GLU A 66 -9.60 -19.17 24.87
N GLN A 67 -8.88 -18.04 24.84
CA GLN A 67 -8.14 -17.54 26.02
C GLN A 67 -9.02 -17.34 27.26
N ASP A 68 -10.26 -16.88 27.06
CA ASP A 68 -11.26 -16.72 28.12
C ASP A 68 -12.30 -17.87 28.11
N GLY A 69 -12.13 -18.81 27.20
CA GLY A 69 -13.08 -19.87 26.87
C GLY A 69 -12.87 -21.17 27.64
N TYR A 70 -13.51 -22.22 27.14
CA TYR A 70 -13.33 -23.58 27.62
C TYR A 70 -12.34 -24.33 26.72
N GLU A 71 -11.77 -25.42 27.24
CA GLU A 71 -10.83 -26.28 26.51
C GLU A 71 -11.43 -26.74 25.17
N ASP A 72 -10.64 -26.69 24.09
CA ASP A 72 -11.03 -27.03 22.71
C ASP A 72 -12.09 -26.12 22.07
N MET A 73 -12.41 -24.97 22.67
CA MET A 73 -13.32 -23.99 22.06
C MET A 73 -12.86 -23.60 20.66
N PHE A 74 -11.55 -23.41 20.44
CA PHE A 74 -11.00 -23.07 19.13
C PHE A 74 -11.38 -24.09 18.06
N VAL A 75 -11.27 -25.38 18.38
CA VAL A 75 -11.60 -26.48 17.47
C VAL A 75 -13.10 -26.48 17.17
N HIS A 76 -13.94 -26.33 18.20
CA HIS A 76 -15.39 -26.29 18.02
C HIS A 76 -15.86 -25.09 17.18
N LEU A 77 -15.24 -23.92 17.36
CA LEU A 77 -15.54 -22.75 16.53
C LEU A 77 -15.21 -23.00 15.07
N TRP A 78 -14.09 -23.67 14.77
CA TRP A 78 -13.74 -24.07 13.40
C TRP A 78 -14.71 -25.10 12.83
N ASP A 79 -15.11 -26.11 13.60
CA ASP A 79 -16.09 -27.13 13.18
C ASP A 79 -17.46 -26.52 12.87
N ASP A 80 -17.88 -25.51 13.64
CA ASP A 80 -19.13 -24.79 13.43
C ASP A 80 -19.06 -23.75 12.29
N THR A 81 -17.86 -23.43 11.80
CA THR A 81 -17.66 -22.41 10.76
C THR A 81 -17.93 -22.97 9.36
N SER A 82 -19.08 -22.58 8.79
CA SER A 82 -19.42 -22.95 7.42
C SER A 82 -18.58 -22.21 6.37
N GLU A 83 -18.41 -22.83 5.20
CA GLU A 83 -17.77 -22.19 4.04
C GLU A 83 -18.51 -20.92 3.58
N GLU A 84 -19.84 -20.87 3.70
CA GLU A 84 -20.62 -19.67 3.40
C GLU A 84 -20.26 -18.51 4.34
N PHE A 85 -20.03 -18.80 5.62
CA PHE A 85 -19.57 -17.79 6.56
C PHE A 85 -18.18 -17.27 6.19
N LYS A 86 -17.23 -18.16 5.85
CA LYS A 86 -15.89 -17.76 5.38
C LYS A 86 -15.95 -16.87 4.14
N GLN A 87 -16.80 -17.20 3.17
CA GLN A 87 -16.96 -16.39 1.95
C GLN A 87 -17.54 -15.01 2.23
N ARG A 88 -18.55 -14.89 3.11
CA ARG A 88 -19.09 -13.58 3.52
C ARG A 88 -18.05 -12.75 4.27
N MET A 89 -17.30 -13.37 5.18
CA MET A 89 -16.21 -12.71 5.90
C MET A 89 -15.13 -12.23 4.93
N GLN A 90 -14.74 -13.06 3.96
CA GLN A 90 -13.78 -12.66 2.92
C GLN A 90 -14.29 -11.45 2.13
N GLY A 91 -15.57 -11.41 1.77
CA GLY A 91 -16.16 -10.25 1.09
C GLY A 91 -16.03 -8.94 1.89
N LEU A 92 -16.25 -8.98 3.21
CA LEU A 92 -16.06 -7.81 4.09
C LEU A 92 -14.58 -7.40 4.19
N LEU A 93 -13.67 -8.37 4.25
CA LEU A 93 -12.23 -8.11 4.30
C LEU A 93 -11.71 -7.53 2.98
N ASP A 94 -12.23 -8.00 1.85
CA ASP A 94 -11.93 -7.47 0.52
C ASP A 94 -12.45 -6.03 0.40
N GLU A 95 -13.63 -5.72 0.95
CA GLU A 95 -14.16 -4.37 1.00
C GLU A 95 -13.23 -3.42 1.77
N ILE A 96 -12.78 -3.82 2.96
CA ILE A 96 -11.81 -3.05 3.77
C ILE A 96 -10.51 -2.82 3.00
N SER A 97 -10.02 -3.86 2.31
CA SER A 97 -8.77 -3.81 1.54
C SER A 97 -8.83 -2.84 0.35
N ASN A 98 -10.04 -2.47 -0.09
CA ASN A 98 -10.28 -1.52 -1.18
C ASN A 98 -10.58 -0.09 -0.68
N PHE A 99 -10.55 0.17 0.64
CA PHE A 99 -10.70 1.52 1.15
C PHE A 99 -9.52 2.40 0.70
N PRO A 100 -9.76 3.68 0.34
CA PRO A 100 -8.67 4.60 -0.03
C PRO A 100 -7.59 4.70 1.06
N SER A 101 -7.96 4.60 2.33
CA SER A 101 -7.04 4.66 3.47
C SER A 101 -6.23 3.37 3.69
N ALA A 102 -6.57 2.26 3.01
CA ALA A 102 -5.85 0.99 3.10
C ALA A 102 -4.76 0.85 2.02
N LYS A 103 -4.60 1.88 1.18
CA LYS A 103 -3.52 1.95 0.17
C LYS A 103 -2.18 2.02 0.87
N VAL A 104 -1.28 1.15 0.43
CA VAL A 104 0.13 1.18 0.82
C VAL A 104 0.96 1.38 -0.44
N TYR A 105 2.10 2.03 -0.29
CA TYR A 105 2.98 2.35 -1.40
C TYR A 105 4.32 1.66 -1.20
N ASP A 106 4.72 0.87 -2.19
CA ASP A 106 6.09 0.34 -2.28
C ASP A 106 6.90 1.20 -3.26
N ILE A 107 8.21 1.28 -3.04
CA ILE A 107 9.13 1.94 -3.98
C ILE A 107 9.14 1.15 -5.29
N ASP A 108 8.99 1.87 -6.41
CA ASP A 108 8.84 1.28 -7.74
C ASP A 108 10.03 1.62 -8.65
N GLU A 109 9.91 2.67 -9.47
CA GLU A 109 10.90 2.99 -10.50
C GLU A 109 11.67 4.26 -10.16
N SER A 110 12.92 4.34 -10.62
CA SER A 110 13.65 5.61 -10.62
C SER A 110 13.12 6.59 -11.66
N ILE A 111 13.22 7.87 -11.31
CA ILE A 111 12.96 8.99 -12.21
C ILE A 111 14.28 9.38 -12.88
N ASN A 112 14.27 9.56 -14.19
CA ASN A 112 15.44 9.93 -14.98
C ASN A 112 15.90 11.36 -14.61
N PRO A 113 17.08 11.55 -14.00
CA PRO A 113 17.51 12.85 -13.50
C PRO A 113 17.97 13.80 -14.63
N PHE A 114 18.21 13.29 -15.83
CA PHE A 114 18.78 14.05 -16.96
C PHE A 114 17.73 14.67 -17.87
N VAL A 115 16.43 14.45 -17.60
CA VAL A 115 15.33 14.98 -18.39
C VAL A 115 14.72 16.15 -17.62
N ASP A 116 14.67 17.31 -18.26
CA ASP A 116 13.98 18.49 -17.71
C ASP A 116 12.46 18.36 -17.87
N LEU A 117 11.74 19.02 -16.96
CA LEU A 117 10.30 19.19 -17.08
C LEU A 117 10.02 20.12 -18.27
N GLU A 118 9.15 19.68 -19.16
CA GLU A 118 8.70 20.47 -20.32
C GLU A 118 7.69 21.53 -19.85
N ASP A 119 7.81 22.77 -20.33
CA ASP A 119 6.81 23.81 -20.10
C ASP A 119 5.49 23.43 -20.81
N GLU A 120 4.36 23.46 -20.10
CA GLU A 120 3.01 23.30 -20.69
C GLU A 120 2.59 24.48 -21.58
#